data_AF-A0A150NY76-F1
#
_entry.id   AF-A0A150NY76-F1
#
_cell.length_a   1.000
_cell.length_b   1.000
_cell.length_c   1.000
_cell.angle_alpha   90.00
_cell.angle_beta   90.00
_cell.angle_gamma   90.00
#
_symmetry.space_group_name_H-M   'P 1'
#
loop_
_entity.id
_entity.type
_entity.pdbx_description
1 polymer ?
#
loop_
_entity_poly.entity_id
_entity_poly.type
_entity_poly.pdbx_seq_one_letter_code
_entity_poly.pdbx_strand_id
1 'polypeptide(L)'
;MLIDEYDEPIHAGYLHGYAPRILDFVRTFLTEGLKGNPHLHRAVLTGILRVARESIFSGLNNVVVYSLLRSNFGTCFGFTEPEVEALLDKAGRRSLLEVIRAWYNGYDFGGAVIYNPWSNFSFLEGRDADPLPFWLGTSSTASSPACWRRSSRAITYARTESPDRGAPT
;
A
#
# COMPACT_ATOMS: atom_id res chain seq x y z
N MET A 1 -3.56 -9.02 -15.06
CA MET A 1 -2.89 -9.79 -13.98
C MET A 1 -2.79 -8.92 -12.74
N LEU A 2 -2.97 -9.49 -11.56
CA LEU A 2 -2.78 -8.82 -10.27
C LEU A 2 -1.78 -9.65 -9.45
N ILE A 3 -0.74 -9.01 -8.94
CA ILE A 3 0.25 -9.62 -8.06
C ILE A 3 0.25 -8.79 -6.78
N ASP A 4 -0.26 -9.38 -5.71
CA ASP A 4 -0.31 -8.75 -4.40
C ASP A 4 0.98 -9.09 -3.62
N GLU A 5 1.49 -8.14 -2.83
CA GLU A 5 2.66 -8.30 -1.95
C GLU A 5 3.88 -8.93 -2.65
N TYR A 6 4.22 -8.44 -3.85
CA TYR A 6 5.31 -9.01 -4.67
C TYR A 6 6.68 -9.00 -3.96
N ASP A 7 6.81 -8.16 -2.94
CA ASP A 7 8.03 -7.89 -2.20
C ASP A 7 8.16 -8.69 -0.89
N GLU A 8 7.11 -9.39 -0.44
CA GLU A 8 7.16 -10.28 0.71
C GLU A 8 8.25 -11.38 0.59
N PRO A 9 8.40 -12.11 -0.54
CA PRO A 9 9.49 -13.06 -0.68
C PRO A 9 10.87 -12.41 -0.64
N ILE A 10 10.98 -11.15 -1.08
CA ILE A 10 12.24 -10.39 -1.03
C ILE A 10 12.56 -10.04 0.43
N HIS A 11 11.55 -9.61 1.19
CA HIS A 11 11.68 -9.34 2.62
C HIS A 11 12.14 -10.59 3.38
N ALA A 12 11.52 -11.74 3.13
CA ALA A 12 11.95 -13.02 3.69
C ALA A 12 13.40 -13.35 3.30
N GLY A 13 13.81 -13.09 2.06
CA GLY A 13 15.19 -13.28 1.63
C GLY A 13 16.20 -12.39 2.35
N TYR A 14 15.84 -11.16 2.70
CA TYR A 14 16.69 -10.33 3.54
C TYR A 14 16.81 -10.88 4.97
N LEU A 15 15.70 -11.32 5.57
CA LEU A 15 15.69 -11.88 6.93
C LEU A 15 16.48 -13.18 7.06
N HIS A 16 16.49 -14.00 6.01
CA HIS A 16 17.06 -15.34 6.02
C HIS A 16 18.34 -15.47 5.18
N GLY A 17 18.91 -14.36 4.71
CA GLY A 17 20.24 -14.32 4.08
C GLY A 17 20.32 -14.85 2.63
N TYR A 18 19.19 -14.97 1.93
CA TYR A 18 19.14 -15.40 0.52
C TYR A 18 18.62 -14.30 -0.45
N ALA A 19 18.65 -13.03 -0.01
CA ALA A 19 18.19 -11.87 -0.78
C ALA A 19 18.66 -11.83 -2.25
N PRO A 20 19.95 -12.08 -2.59
CA PRO A 20 20.38 -12.02 -3.99
C PRO A 20 19.65 -13.05 -4.89
N ARG A 21 19.47 -14.28 -4.39
CA ARG A 21 18.83 -15.36 -5.16
C ARG A 21 17.36 -15.08 -5.40
N ILE A 22 16.65 -14.58 -4.39
CA ILE A 22 15.22 -14.26 -4.54
C ILE A 22 15.00 -13.01 -5.38
N LEU A 23 15.89 -12.01 -5.29
CA LEU A 23 15.84 -10.83 -6.15
C LEU A 23 16.01 -11.21 -7.63
N ASP A 24 16.97 -12.08 -7.95
CA ASP A 24 17.19 -12.57 -9.32
C ASP A 24 15.98 -13.37 -9.83
N PHE A 25 15.40 -14.21 -8.98
CA PHE A 25 14.19 -14.96 -9.31
C PHE A 25 13.00 -14.04 -9.59
N VAL A 26 12.67 -13.13 -8.65
CA VAL A 26 11.52 -12.22 -8.80
C VAL A 26 11.71 -11.30 -10.00
N ARG A 27 12.94 -10.82 -10.24
CA ARG A 27 13.26 -10.01 -11.43
C ARG A 27 12.99 -10.77 -12.72
N THR A 28 13.46 -12.01 -12.82
CA THR A 28 13.27 -12.85 -14.01
C THR A 28 11.79 -13.17 -14.20
N PHE A 29 11.11 -13.61 -13.14
CA PHE A 29 9.68 -13.93 -13.15
C PHE A 29 8.83 -12.74 -13.61
N LEU A 30 9.05 -11.55 -13.05
CA LEU A 30 8.30 -10.36 -13.43
C LEU A 30 8.67 -9.86 -14.83
N THR A 31 9.93 -9.99 -15.26
CA THR A 31 10.33 -9.56 -16.61
C THR A 31 9.68 -10.45 -17.68
N GLU A 32 9.79 -11.78 -17.54
CA GLU A 32 9.20 -12.73 -18.48
C GLU A 32 7.66 -12.71 -18.43
N GLY A 33 7.09 -12.67 -17.22
CA GLY A 33 5.64 -12.69 -17.02
C GLY A 33 4.94 -11.40 -17.43
N LEU A 34 5.61 -10.24 -17.30
CA LEU A 34 5.05 -8.94 -17.68
C LEU A 34 5.42 -8.57 -19.11
N LYS A 35 6.71 -8.44 -19.43
CA LYS A 35 7.15 -7.92 -20.73
C LYS A 35 7.11 -8.98 -21.83
N GLY A 36 7.42 -10.24 -21.50
CA GLY A 36 7.47 -11.34 -22.46
C GLY A 36 6.11 -11.93 -22.85
N ASN A 37 5.02 -11.48 -22.22
CA ASN A 37 3.71 -12.11 -22.38
C ASN A 37 2.81 -11.38 -23.41
N PRO A 38 2.60 -11.93 -24.63
CA PRO A 38 1.79 -11.31 -25.67
C PRO A 38 0.29 -11.28 -25.35
N HIS A 39 -0.17 -12.03 -24.35
CA HIS A 39 -1.57 -12.08 -23.93
C HIS A 39 -1.86 -11.14 -22.75
N LEU A 40 -0.84 -10.49 -22.19
CA LEU A 40 -0.99 -9.59 -21.06
C LEU A 40 -1.21 -8.15 -21.54
N HIS A 41 -2.45 -7.67 -21.40
CA HIS A 41 -2.78 -6.27 -21.68
C HIS A 41 -2.41 -5.32 -20.53
N ARG A 42 -2.62 -5.72 -19.27
CA ARG A 42 -2.33 -4.90 -18.07
C ARG A 42 -1.97 -5.76 -16.87
N ALA A 43 -1.05 -5.25 -16.05
CA ALA A 43 -0.75 -5.81 -14.73
C ALA A 43 -0.71 -4.76 -13.63
N VAL A 44 -1.15 -5.16 -12.44
CA VAL A 44 -1.04 -4.36 -11.21
C VAL A 44 -0.21 -5.16 -10.23
N LEU A 45 0.78 -4.51 -9.64
CA LEU A 45 1.61 -5.05 -8.58
C LEU A 45 1.45 -4.18 -7.33
N THR A 46 1.28 -4.80 -6.18
CA THR A 46 1.22 -4.08 -4.90
C THR A 46 2.41 -4.50 -4.04
N GLY A 47 2.96 -3.56 -3.29
CA GLY A 47 4.03 -3.85 -2.35
C GLY A 47 4.41 -2.63 -1.52
N ILE A 48 5.31 -2.84 -0.57
CA ILE A 48 5.74 -1.86 0.43
C ILE A 48 7.19 -1.40 0.18
N LEU A 49 8.07 -2.32 -0.21
CA LEU A 49 9.51 -2.15 -0.29
C LEU A 49 9.92 -1.36 -1.53
N ARG A 50 10.42 -0.15 -1.29
CA ARG A 50 10.95 0.74 -2.32
C ARG A 50 12.31 0.31 -2.87
N VAL A 51 13.08 -0.49 -2.13
CA VAL A 51 14.43 -0.96 -2.54
C VAL A 51 14.34 -2.06 -3.59
N ALA A 52 13.44 -3.04 -3.38
CA ALA A 52 13.10 -4.08 -4.36
C ALA A 52 12.66 -3.48 -5.71
N ARG A 53 11.95 -2.35 -5.65
CA ARG A 53 11.46 -1.62 -6.83
C ARG A 53 12.59 -1.18 -7.76
N GLU A 54 13.67 -0.59 -7.23
CA GLU A 54 14.71 0.00 -8.07
C GLU A 54 15.60 -1.07 -8.75
N SER A 55 15.83 -2.20 -8.06
CA SER A 55 16.58 -3.32 -8.64
C SER A 55 15.77 -4.09 -9.68
N ILE A 56 14.50 -4.38 -9.42
CA ILE A 56 13.65 -5.22 -10.29
C ILE A 56 13.14 -4.44 -11.50
N PHE A 57 12.63 -3.22 -11.33
CA PHE A 57 12.00 -2.48 -12.42
C PHE A 57 13.00 -1.80 -13.36
N SER A 58 14.30 -1.83 -13.07
CA SER A 58 15.34 -1.39 -14.01
C SER A 58 15.27 -2.11 -15.37
N GLY A 59 14.78 -3.37 -15.40
CA GLY A 59 14.58 -4.14 -16.63
C GLY A 59 13.22 -3.96 -17.31
N LEU A 60 12.28 -3.28 -16.66
CA LEU A 60 10.90 -3.13 -17.11
C LEU A 60 10.65 -1.70 -17.58
N ASN A 61 10.69 -1.49 -18.90
CA ASN A 61 10.57 -0.17 -19.53
C ASN A 61 9.15 0.41 -19.57
N ASN A 62 8.12 -0.35 -19.15
CA ASN A 62 6.73 0.07 -19.25
C ASN A 62 5.99 0.10 -17.89
N VAL A 63 6.69 0.51 -16.83
CA VAL A 63 6.16 0.53 -15.46
C VAL A 63 5.91 1.96 -15.00
N VAL A 64 4.69 2.22 -14.55
CA VAL A 64 4.26 3.46 -13.91
C VAL A 64 4.05 3.22 -12.43
N VAL A 65 4.73 3.98 -11.59
CA VAL A 65 4.64 3.81 -10.13
C VAL A 65 3.68 4.83 -9.52
N TYR A 66 2.68 4.35 -8.81
CA TYR A 66 1.75 5.15 -8.01
C TYR A 66 2.05 4.94 -6.51
N SER A 67 2.63 5.97 -5.89
CA SER A 67 2.85 5.95 -4.44
C SER A 67 1.63 6.53 -3.72
N LEU A 68 1.35 6.04 -2.51
CA LEU A 68 0.40 6.65 -1.58
C LEU A 68 0.69 8.14 -1.31
N LEU A 69 1.93 8.60 -1.48
CA LEU A 69 2.29 10.01 -1.28
C LEU A 69 1.86 10.94 -2.42
N ARG A 70 1.30 10.41 -3.51
CA ARG A 70 0.76 11.28 -4.57
C ARG A 70 -0.59 11.84 -4.11
N SER A 71 -0.74 13.15 -4.18
CA SER A 71 -1.96 13.89 -3.82
C SER A 71 -3.24 13.28 -4.41
N ASN A 72 -3.17 12.78 -5.65
CA ASN A 72 -4.31 12.17 -6.36
C ASN A 72 -4.87 10.91 -5.68
N PHE A 73 -4.14 10.32 -4.73
CA PHE A 73 -4.51 9.10 -4.03
C PHE A 73 -4.59 9.29 -2.51
N GLY A 74 -4.39 10.52 -2.00
CA GLY A 74 -4.30 10.79 -0.57
C GLY A 74 -5.53 10.34 0.20
N THR A 75 -6.73 10.47 -0.38
CA THR A 75 -8.00 10.10 0.28
C THR A 75 -8.45 8.66 0.01
N CYS A 76 -7.73 7.88 -0.80
CA CYS A 76 -8.20 6.57 -1.24
C CYS A 76 -7.94 5.43 -0.25
N PHE A 77 -7.16 5.67 0.82
CA PHE A 77 -6.61 4.62 1.69
C PHE A 77 -6.96 4.78 3.17
N GLY A 78 -7.98 5.57 3.47
CA GLY A 78 -8.48 5.71 4.82
C GLY A 78 -9.73 6.57 4.89
N PHE A 79 -10.08 6.97 6.10
CA PHE A 79 -11.14 7.95 6.33
C PHE A 79 -10.55 9.33 6.52
N THR A 80 -11.11 10.31 5.84
CA THR A 80 -10.88 11.71 6.15
C THR A 80 -11.53 12.06 7.49
N GLU A 81 -11.09 13.14 8.11
CA GLU A 81 -11.68 13.59 9.38
C GLU A 81 -13.19 13.84 9.30
N PRO A 82 -13.74 14.48 8.25
CA PRO A 82 -15.20 14.61 8.10
C PRO A 82 -15.92 13.28 7.98
N GLU A 83 -15.31 12.25 7.38
CA GLU A 83 -15.90 10.91 7.29
C GLU A 83 -15.90 10.21 8.65
N VAL A 84 -14.84 10.35 9.45
CA VAL A 84 -14.80 9.84 10.82
C VAL A 84 -15.84 10.54 11.70
N GLU A 85 -15.97 11.86 11.58
CA GLU A 85 -17.01 12.62 12.28
C GLU A 85 -18.42 12.14 11.91
N ALA A 86 -18.70 11.98 10.62
CA ALA A 86 -20.00 11.49 10.16
C ALA A 86 -20.30 10.05 10.64
N LEU A 87 -19.29 9.18 10.69
CA LEU A 87 -19.42 7.82 11.23
C LEU A 87 -19.75 7.84 12.73
N LEU A 88 -19.07 8.69 13.50
CA LEU A 88 -19.32 8.85 14.94
C LEU A 88 -20.68 9.46 15.24
N ASP A 89 -21.12 10.44 14.45
CA ASP A 89 -22.44 11.06 14.57
C ASP A 89 -23.54 10.03 14.36
N LYS A 90 -23.41 9.22 13.30
CA LYS A 90 -24.35 8.13 12.99
C LYS A 90 -24.38 7.07 14.09
N ALA A 91 -23.24 6.84 14.76
CA ALA A 91 -23.15 5.93 15.90
C ALA A 91 -23.63 6.55 17.22
N GLY A 92 -23.96 7.85 17.26
CA GLY A 92 -24.32 8.57 18.49
C GLY A 92 -23.15 8.75 19.46
N ARG A 93 -21.91 8.74 18.96
CA ARG A 93 -20.67 8.69 19.77
C ARG A 93 -19.70 9.84 19.44
N ARG A 94 -20.21 11.01 19.03
CA ARG A 94 -19.37 12.16 18.63
C ARG A 94 -18.31 12.57 19.68
N SER A 95 -18.59 12.37 20.97
CA SER A 95 -17.65 12.64 22.07
C SER A 95 -16.34 11.84 21.99
N LEU A 96 -16.31 10.72 21.25
CA LEU A 96 -15.12 9.89 21.09
C LEU A 96 -14.15 10.40 20.01
N LEU A 97 -14.51 11.46 19.27
CA LEU A 97 -13.64 12.03 18.24
C LEU A 97 -12.28 12.45 18.80
N GLU A 98 -12.27 13.09 19.98
CA GLU A 98 -11.02 13.49 20.65
C GLU A 98 -10.16 12.28 21.05
N VAL A 99 -10.80 11.16 21.41
CA VAL A 99 -10.09 9.91 21.70
C VAL A 99 -9.45 9.34 20.45
N ILE A 100 -10.17 9.35 19.32
CA ILE A 100 -9.65 8.89 18.02
C ILE A 100 -8.49 9.77 17.55
N ARG A 101 -8.60 11.10 17.71
CA ARG A 101 -7.50 12.04 17.43
C ARG A 101 -6.27 11.73 18.29
N ALA A 102 -6.44 11.54 19.60
CA ALA A 102 -5.34 11.29 20.52
C ALA A 102 -4.65 9.93 20.26
N TRP A 103 -5.41 8.88 19.97
CA TRP A 103 -4.88 7.52 19.86
C TRP A 103 -4.43 7.14 18.46
N TYR A 104 -5.17 7.56 17.44
CA TYR A 104 -4.94 7.11 16.07
C TYR A 104 -4.31 8.20 15.19
N ASN A 105 -4.42 9.50 15.57
CA ASN A 105 -3.75 10.70 15.04
C ASN A 105 -3.78 10.94 13.51
N GLY A 106 -4.30 9.99 12.75
CA GLY A 106 -4.24 9.95 11.29
C GLY A 106 -2.82 9.97 10.73
N TYR A 107 -2.73 9.92 9.41
CA TYR A 107 -1.54 10.13 8.62
C TYR A 107 -1.75 11.37 7.74
N ASP A 108 -0.75 12.27 7.68
CA ASP A 108 -0.80 13.38 6.72
C ASP A 108 -0.41 12.88 5.32
N PHE A 109 -1.36 12.95 4.41
CA PHE A 109 -1.13 12.73 2.98
C PHE A 109 -1.35 14.03 2.21
N GLY A 110 -0.32 14.87 2.18
CA GLY A 110 -0.30 16.07 1.34
C GLY A 110 -1.31 17.12 1.78
N GLY A 111 -1.47 17.29 3.10
CA GLY A 111 -2.40 18.25 3.70
C GLY A 111 -3.78 17.70 4.03
N ALA A 112 -4.04 16.41 3.77
CA ALA A 112 -5.22 15.70 4.24
C ALA A 112 -4.84 14.73 5.37
N VAL A 113 -5.51 14.82 6.51
CA VAL A 113 -5.38 13.84 7.61
C VAL A 113 -6.26 12.64 7.29
N ILE A 114 -5.64 11.46 7.22
CA ILE A 114 -6.29 10.22 6.85
C ILE A 114 -6.13 9.22 7.98
N TYR A 115 -7.26 8.77 8.52
CA TYR A 115 -7.31 7.80 9.60
C TYR A 115 -7.35 6.37 9.06
N ASN A 116 -6.67 5.46 9.76
CA ASN A 116 -6.66 4.03 9.45
C ASN A 116 -8.08 3.44 9.59
N PRO A 117 -8.67 2.85 8.52
CA PRO A 117 -10.00 2.25 8.59
C PRO A 117 -10.12 1.17 9.66
N TRP A 118 -9.13 0.29 9.77
CA TRP A 118 -9.15 -0.83 10.71
C TRP A 118 -9.22 -0.34 12.15
N SER A 119 -8.36 0.60 12.52
CA SER A 119 -8.34 1.15 13.88
C SER A 119 -9.65 1.83 14.26
N ASN A 120 -10.26 2.58 13.32
CA ASN A 120 -11.55 3.23 13.57
C ASN A 120 -12.70 2.22 13.70
N PHE A 121 -12.78 1.23 12.81
CA PHE A 121 -13.82 0.21 12.89
C PHE A 121 -13.69 -0.63 14.16
N SER A 122 -12.49 -1.12 14.49
CA SER A 122 -12.29 -1.91 15.72
C SER A 122 -12.61 -1.12 16.98
N PHE A 123 -12.31 0.18 16.99
CA PHE A 123 -12.68 1.06 18.09
C PHE A 123 -14.20 1.26 18.20
N LEU A 124 -14.90 1.42 17.07
CA LEU A 124 -16.36 1.59 17.02
C LEU A 124 -17.11 0.30 17.39
N GLU A 125 -16.61 -0.87 17.01
CA GLU A 125 -17.16 -2.17 17.39
C GLU A 125 -16.95 -2.50 18.88
N GLY A 126 -15.90 -1.95 19.49
CA GLY A 126 -15.65 -2.09 20.92
C GLY A 126 -16.85 -1.64 21.77
N ARG A 127 -17.32 -2.54 22.64
CA ARG A 127 -18.48 -2.27 23.51
C ARG A 127 -18.21 -1.17 24.54
N ASP A 128 -16.97 -1.10 25.02
CA ASP A 128 -16.57 -0.21 26.11
C ASP A 128 -15.89 1.08 25.61
N ALA A 129 -15.78 1.27 24.29
CA ALA A 129 -15.08 2.41 23.67
C ALA A 129 -13.64 2.62 24.21
N ASP A 130 -13.00 1.55 24.67
CA ASP A 130 -11.62 1.56 25.11
C ASP A 130 -10.69 1.57 23.88
N PRO A 131 -9.84 2.59 23.74
CA PRO A 131 -8.88 2.62 22.66
C PRO A 131 -7.77 1.60 22.91
N LEU A 132 -7.57 0.69 21.95
CA LEU A 132 -6.52 -0.30 21.95
C LEU A 132 -5.55 -0.02 20.80
N PRO A 133 -4.32 -0.56 20.85
CA PRO A 133 -3.35 -0.40 19.77
C PRO A 133 -3.70 -1.30 18.58
N PHE A 134 -4.84 -1.05 17.93
CA PHE A 134 -5.36 -1.84 16.80
C PHE A 134 -4.43 -1.81 15.57
N TRP A 135 -3.46 -0.90 15.53
CA TRP A 135 -2.40 -0.87 14.51
C TRP A 135 -1.35 -1.98 14.68
N LEU A 136 -1.16 -2.52 15.90
CA LEU A 136 -0.15 -3.57 16.17
C LEU A 136 -0.52 -4.93 15.56
N GLY A 137 -1.81 -5.20 15.32
CA GLY A 137 -2.29 -6.46 14.75
C GLY A 137 -2.32 -6.51 13.22
N THR A 138 -2.06 -5.38 12.54
CA THR A 138 -2.15 -5.27 11.06
C THR A 138 -0.83 -5.44 10.33
N SER A 139 0.24 -5.76 11.06
CA SER A 139 1.56 -6.03 10.51
C SER A 139 2.18 -7.24 11.22
N SER A 140 2.47 -8.31 10.48
CA SER A 140 3.34 -9.41 10.90
C SER A 140 4.83 -8.98 11.00
N THR A 141 5.09 -7.71 11.31
CA THR A 141 6.43 -7.15 11.42
C THR A 141 6.55 -6.39 12.72
N ALA A 142 7.07 -7.07 13.75
CA ALA A 142 7.73 -6.44 14.87
C ALA A 142 8.96 -5.68 14.33
N SER A 143 8.75 -4.45 13.85
CA SER A 143 9.84 -3.57 13.42
C SER A 143 9.56 -2.14 13.88
N SER A 144 10.63 -1.50 14.33
CA SER A 144 10.66 -0.30 15.15
C SER A 144 9.98 0.93 14.49
N PRO A 145 9.49 1.91 15.29
CA PRO A 145 8.77 3.10 14.80
C PRO A 145 9.52 3.93 13.73
N ALA A 146 10.83 3.77 13.63
CA ALA A 146 11.67 4.45 12.64
C ALA A 146 11.42 3.98 11.18
N CYS A 147 10.98 2.72 10.96
CA CYS A 147 10.74 2.19 9.61
C CYS A 147 9.51 2.81 8.93
N TRP A 148 8.47 3.14 9.71
CA TRP A 148 7.23 3.72 9.17
C TRP A 148 7.38 5.17 8.69
N ARG A 149 8.39 5.93 9.16
CA ARG A 149 8.67 7.27 8.62
C ARG A 149 9.15 7.28 7.16
N ARG A 150 9.42 6.11 6.56
CA ARG A 150 9.91 5.99 5.17
C ARG A 150 9.18 4.99 4.27
N SER A 151 8.23 4.20 4.77
CA SER A 151 7.48 3.24 3.94
C SER A 151 6.13 3.80 3.50
N SER A 152 6.10 4.32 2.28
CA SER A 152 4.84 4.54 1.57
C SER A 152 4.48 3.25 0.86
N ARG A 153 3.29 2.67 1.10
CA ARG A 153 2.81 1.62 0.20
C ARG A 153 2.84 2.17 -1.23
N ALA A 154 3.30 1.36 -2.17
CA ALA A 154 3.40 1.74 -3.57
C ALA A 154 2.56 0.77 -4.37
N ILE A 155 1.51 1.28 -5.00
CA ILE A 155 0.81 0.54 -6.04
C ILE A 155 1.60 0.77 -7.32
N THR A 156 2.21 -0.29 -7.82
CA THR A 156 2.99 -0.25 -9.04
C THR A 156 2.11 -0.76 -10.19
N TYR A 157 1.86 0.10 -11.17
CA TYR A 157 1.07 -0.23 -12.35
C TYR A 157 2.01 -0.51 -13.52
N ALA A 158 1.96 -1.71 -14.08
CA ALA A 158 2.71 -2.04 -15.29
C ALA A 158 1.74 -2.04 -16.48
N ARG A 159 1.97 -1.14 -17.45
CA ARG A 159 1.25 -1.14 -18.72
C ARG A 159 2.17 -1.68 -19.78
N THR A 160 1.87 -2.82 -20.37
CA THR A 160 2.58 -3.29 -21.56
C THR A 160 1.91 -2.68 -22.78
N GLU A 161 2.54 -1.69 -23.42
CA GLU A 161 2.08 -1.23 -24.73
C GLU A 161 2.56 -2.24 -25.78
N SER A 162 1.59 -2.88 -26.45
CA SER A 162 1.86 -3.64 -27.67
C SER A 162 2.14 -2.64 -28.79
N PRO A 163 3.22 -2.81 -29.58
CA PRO A 163 3.48 -1.92 -30.70
C PRO A 163 2.35 -2.06 -31.73
N ASP A 164 1.63 -0.96 -31.89
CA ASP A 164 0.83 -0.56 -33.05
C ASP A 164 -0.08 -1.62 -33.70
N ARG A 165 -1.38 -1.52 -33.41
CA ARG A 165 -2.43 -2.02 -34.31
C ARG A 165 -3.33 -0.86 -34.72
N GLY A 166 -2.89 -0.13 -35.74
CA GLY A 166 -3.73 0.48 -36.77
C GLY A 166 -4.57 1.67 -36.34
N ALA A 167 -4.10 2.87 -36.71
CA ALA A 167 -4.97 4.02 -36.88
C ALA A 167 -6.09 3.70 -37.90
N PRO A 168 -7.36 4.04 -37.64
CA PRO A 168 -8.40 3.93 -38.64
C PRO A 168 -8.25 5.05 -39.67
N THR A 169 -8.03 4.67 -40.93
CA THR A 169 -8.31 5.48 -42.12
C THR A 169 -9.81 5.65 -42.31
#